data_AF-A0A077M684-F1
#
_entry.id   AF-A0A077M684-F1
#
_cell.length_a   1.000
_cell.length_b   1.000
_cell.length_c   1.000
_cell.angle_alpha   90.00
_cell.angle_beta   90.00
_cell.angle_gamma   90.00
#
_symmetry.space_group_name_H-M   'P 1'
#
loop_
_entity.id
_entity.type
_entity.pdbx_description
1 polymer ?
#
loop_
_entity_poly.entity_id
_entity_poly.type
_entity_poly.pdbx_seq_one_letter_code
_entity_poly.pdbx_strand_id
1 'polypeptide(L)' 'MAAIPVSLIEKIALVGPKEKIRDDLAAWRESPVTTLLVDGTPETLRAIADVWE' A
#
# COMPACT_ATOMS: atom_id res chain seq x y z
N MET A 1 19.13 10.94 13.42
CA MET A 1 18.33 9.94 12.68
C MET A 1 18.17 10.46 11.26
N ALA A 2 18.58 9.70 10.24
CA ALA A 2 18.44 10.12 8.85
C ALA A 2 17.01 9.89 8.36
N ALA A 3 16.50 10.74 7.48
CA ALA A 3 15.21 10.54 6.85
C ALA A 3 15.27 9.35 5.89
N ILE A 4 14.26 8.48 5.95
CA ILE A 4 14.08 7.43 4.94
C ILE A 4 13.61 8.09 3.64
N PRO A 5 14.24 7.81 2.48
CA PRO A 5 13.77 8.35 1.21
C PRO A 5 12.37 7.84 0.85
N VAL A 6 11.50 8.72 0.38
CA VAL A 6 10.14 8.36 -0.06
C VAL A 6 10.18 7.30 -1.15
N SER A 7 11.10 7.43 -2.10
CA SER A 7 11.28 6.47 -3.21
C SER A 7 11.66 5.05 -2.76
N LEU A 8 12.17 4.88 -1.54
CA LEU A 8 12.36 3.56 -0.94
C LEU A 8 11.05 3.03 -0.40
N ILE A 9 10.29 3.85 0.34
CA ILE A 9 8.98 3.48 0.90
C ILE A 9 8.04 2.99 -0.20
N GLU A 10 7.94 3.73 -1.30
CA GLU A 10 7.06 3.39 -2.43
C GLU A 10 7.37 2.03 -3.09
N LYS A 11 8.58 1.50 -2.89
CA LYS A 11 8.96 0.17 -3.40
C LYS A 11 8.67 -0.97 -2.43
N ILE A 12 8.47 -0.68 -1.15
CA ILE A 12 8.38 -1.69 -0.09
C ILE A 12 7.06 -1.64 0.69
N ALA A 13 6.25 -0.58 0.50
CA ALA A 13 4.99 -0.39 1.17
C ALA A 13 3.99 0.40 0.30
N LEU A 14 2.71 0.07 0.46
CA LEU A 14 1.59 0.80 -0.15
C LEU A 14 1.08 1.83 0.86
N VAL A 15 1.54 3.08 0.74
CA VAL A 15 1.20 4.16 1.69
C VAL A 15 0.81 5.42 0.94
N GLY A 16 -0.34 5.98 1.29
CA GLY A 16 -0.80 7.26 0.73
C GLY A 16 -2.32 7.34 0.57
N PRO A 17 -2.81 8.30 -0.24
CA PRO A 17 -4.21 8.40 -0.62
C PRO A 17 -4.72 7.15 -1.34
N LYS A 18 -6.03 6.89 -1.27
CA LYS A 18 -6.67 5.70 -1.88
C LYS A 18 -6.36 5.56 -3.38
N GLU A 19 -6.37 6.66 -4.12
CA GLU A 19 -6.11 6.68 -5.57
C GLU A 19 -4.70 6.16 -5.89
N LYS A 20 -3.68 6.70 -5.21
CA LYS A 20 -2.28 6.25 -5.36
C LYS A 20 -2.13 4.76 -5.01
N ILE A 21 -2.72 4.32 -3.89
CA ILE A 21 -2.64 2.92 -3.49
C ILE A 21 -3.24 2.01 -4.57
N ARG A 22 -4.35 2.42 -5.20
CA ARG A 22 -4.98 1.68 -6.29
C ARG A 22 -4.09 1.59 -7.54
N ASP A 23 -3.41 2.68 -7.90
CA ASP A 23 -2.45 2.68 -9.02
C ASP A 23 -1.25 1.76 -8.71
N ASP A 24 -0.66 1.89 -7.52
CA ASP A 24 0.50 1.08 -7.12
C ASP A 24 0.14 -0.41 -6.99
N LEU A 25 -1.08 -0.74 -6.55
CA LEU A 25 -1.58 -2.11 -6.38
C LEU A 25 -1.46 -2.94 -7.66
N ALA A 26 -1.58 -2.33 -8.84
CA ALA A 26 -1.44 -3.05 -10.11
C ALA A 26 -0.07 -3.73 -10.24
N ALA A 27 1.01 -2.99 -9.96
CA ALA A 27 2.38 -3.53 -10.00
C ALA A 27 2.61 -4.59 -8.92
N TRP A 28 1.97 -4.44 -7.76
CA TRP A 28 2.07 -5.41 -6.68
C TRP A 28 1.34 -6.71 -6.99
N ARG A 29 0.20 -6.66 -7.70
CA ARG A 29 -0.52 -7.86 -8.18
C ARG A 29 0.28 -8.65 -9.21
N GLU A 30 1.16 -8.01 -9.97
CA GLU A 30 2.08 -8.67 -10.90
C GLU A 30 3.36 -9.19 -10.22
N SER A 31 3.61 -8.79 -8.97
CA SER A 31 4.76 -9.22 -8.19
C SER A 31 4.57 -10.63 -7.61
N PRO A 32 5.65 -11.33 -7.19
CA PRO A 32 5.54 -12.62 -6.51
C PRO A 32 5.04 -12.52 -5.06
N VAL A 33 4.63 -11.34 -4.58
CA VAL A 33 4.10 -11.16 -3.22
C VAL A 33 2.76 -11.86 -3.09
N THR A 34 2.66 -12.82 -2.17
CA THR A 34 1.45 -13.61 -1.92
C THR A 34 0.65 -13.14 -0.72
N THR A 35 1.22 -12.25 0.10
CA THR A 35 0.60 -11.80 1.35
C THR A 35 0.98 -10.35 1.61
N LEU A 36 -0.02 -9.53 1.93
CA LEU A 36 0.16 -8.17 2.38
C LEU A 36 -0.33 -8.04 3.82
N LEU A 37 0.50 -7.44 4.65
CA LEU A 37 0.12 -7.04 5.99
C LEU A 37 -0.58 -5.69 5.93
N VAL A 38 -1.68 -5.58 6.64
CA VAL A 38 -2.54 -4.39 6.64
C VAL A 38 -2.60 -3.87 8.07
N ASP A 39 -2.25 -2.60 8.26
CA ASP A 39 -2.30 -1.90 9.54
C ASP A 39 -3.18 -0.65 9.42
N GLY A 40 -3.94 -0.35 10.47
CA GLY A 40 -4.77 0.85 10.54
C GLY A 40 -5.99 0.73 11.44
N THR A 41 -6.78 1.81 11.51
CA THR A 41 -8.05 1.82 12.25
C THR A 41 -9.12 1.02 11.51
N PRO A 42 -10.27 0.68 12.13
CA PRO A 42 -11.38 0.03 11.44
C PRO A 42 -11.86 0.80 10.19
N GLU A 43 -11.72 2.12 10.17
CA GLU A 43 -12.05 2.96 9.01
C GLU A 43 -11.03 2.78 7.89
N THR A 44 -9.73 2.74 8.23
CA THR A 44 -8.64 2.42 7.30
C THR A 44 -8.82 1.02 6.71
N LEU A 45 -9.20 0.02 7.51
CA LEU A 45 -9.43 -1.35 7.03
C LEU A 45 -10.59 -1.43 6.01
N ARG A 46 -11.68 -0.69 6.21
CA ARG A 46 -12.76 -0.59 5.21
C ARG A 46 -12.26 0.07 3.92
N ALA A 47 -11.51 1.16 4.07
CA ALA A 47 -10.90 1.83 2.93
C ALA A 47 -9.96 0.92 2.13
N ILE A 48 -9.23 0.04 2.80
CA ILE A 48 -8.35 -0.95 2.18
C ILE A 48 -9.15 -2.01 1.44
N ALA A 49 -10.27 -2.47 2.01
CA ALA A 49 -11.17 -3.39 1.33
C ALA A 49 -11.73 -2.76 0.02
N ASP A 50 -12.13 -1.49 0.04
CA ASP A 50 -12.66 -0.79 -1.16
C ASP A 50 -11.63 -0.64 -2.31
N VAL A 51 -10.34 -0.55 -1.98
CA VAL A 51 -9.28 -0.46 -3.01
C VAL A 51 -8.78 -1.84 -3.44
N TRP A 52 -9.15 -2.89 -2.72
CA TRP A 52 -8.75 -4.26 -3.00
C TRP A 52 -9.68 -4.96 -4.00
N GLU A 53 -10.92 -4.51 -4.17
CA GLU A 53 -11.81 -4.91 -5.27
C GLU A 53 -11.25 -4.46 -6.63
#